data_AF-A0A940QXJ2-F1
#
_entry.id   AF-A0A940QXJ2-F1
#
_cell.length_a   1.000
_cell.length_b   1.000
_cell.length_c   1.000
_cell.angle_alpha   90.00
_cell.angle_beta   90.00
_cell.angle_gamma   90.00
#
_symmetry.space_group_name_H-M   'P 1'
#
loop_
_entity.id
_entity.type
_entity.pdbx_description
1 polymer ?
#
loop_
_entity_poly.entity_id
_entity_poly.type
_entity_poly.pdbx_seq_one_letter_code
_entity_poly.pdbx_strand_id
1 'polypeptide(L)'
;FFAPPDILSGLFTLTNYALERTDAVYSPFGSGCGTILTYPLKEAGKEQPHAILGMFDVSARPMFEKDILTLAMPYSVFLKLLENVSGSFLETESWKKVLQRIQDKPKAH
;
A
#
# COMPACT_ATOMS: atom_id res chain seq x y z
N PHE A 1 -2.00 -2.89 -5.55
CA PHE A 1 -0.78 -3.63 -5.19
C PHE A 1 -1.14 -4.81 -4.30
N PHE A 2 -0.59 -6.00 -4.58
CA PHE A 2 -0.57 -7.15 -3.67
C PHE A 2 0.88 -7.30 -3.23
N ALA A 3 1.14 -7.21 -1.92
CA ALA A 3 2.51 -7.03 -1.46
C ALA A 3 2.71 -7.51 -0.01
N PRO A 4 3.94 -7.93 0.34
CA PRO A 4 4.34 -8.20 1.70
C PRO A 4 4.52 -6.91 2.52
N PRO A 5 4.60 -7.01 3.86
CA PRO A 5 4.67 -5.84 4.74
C PRO A 5 5.79 -4.86 4.42
N ASP A 6 6.97 -5.32 4.01
CA ASP A 6 8.10 -4.44 3.71
C ASP A 6 7.84 -3.58 2.47
N ILE A 7 7.29 -4.15 1.40
CA ILE A 7 6.87 -3.38 0.21
C ILE A 7 5.70 -2.45 0.56
N LEU A 8 4.74 -2.92 1.35
CA LEU A 8 3.62 -2.10 1.80
C LEU A 8 4.04 -0.93 2.66
N SER A 9 5.08 -1.09 3.50
CA SER A 9 5.61 0.01 4.32
C SER A 9 6.17 1.14 3.45
N GLY A 10 6.82 0.79 2.33
CA GLY A 10 7.29 1.75 1.34
C GLY A 10 6.14 2.46 0.65
N LEU A 11 5.15 1.70 0.15
CA LEU A 11 3.98 2.27 -0.51
C LEU A 11 3.15 3.16 0.44
N PHE A 12 3.00 2.75 1.70
CA PHE A 12 2.33 3.54 2.74
C PHE A 12 3.04 4.87 2.96
N THR A 13 4.36 4.83 3.15
CA THR A 13 5.15 6.04 3.41
C THR A 13 5.13 6.97 2.20
N LEU A 14 5.31 6.42 1.00
CA LEU A 14 5.29 7.19 -0.24
C LEU A 14 3.93 7.84 -0.50
N THR A 15 2.84 7.12 -0.20
CA THR A 15 1.48 7.66 -0.37
C THR A 15 1.24 8.86 0.53
N ASN A 16 1.61 8.77 1.80
CA ASN A 16 1.47 9.87 2.75
C ASN A 16 2.38 11.05 2.38
N TYR A 17 3.61 10.77 1.95
CA TYR A 17 4.54 11.78 1.46
C TYR A 17 4.01 12.50 0.22
N ALA A 18 3.62 11.78 -0.82
CA ALA A 18 3.16 12.33 -2.10
C ALA A 18 1.84 13.09 -2.01
N LEU A 19 1.01 12.77 -1.02
CA LEU A 19 -0.24 13.48 -0.75
C LEU A 19 -0.12 14.55 0.34
N GLU A 20 1.09 14.73 0.91
CA GLU A 20 1.37 15.68 1.99
C GLU A 20 0.42 15.56 3.19
N ARG A 21 0.09 14.31 3.54
CA ARG A 21 -0.94 13.98 4.53
C ARG A 21 -0.49 12.83 5.41
N THR A 22 -0.89 12.83 6.68
CA THR A 22 -0.58 11.74 7.64
C THR A 22 -1.67 10.67 7.69
N ASP A 23 -2.81 10.93 7.06
CA ASP A 23 -4.01 10.11 7.06
C ASP A 23 -4.35 9.60 5.65
N ALA A 24 -3.43 9.69 4.69
CA ALA A 24 -3.72 9.42 3.27
C ALA A 24 -3.98 7.94 2.95
N VAL A 25 -3.69 7.06 3.90
CA VAL A 25 -3.95 5.61 3.83
C VAL A 25 -4.81 5.22 5.01
N TYR A 26 -5.92 4.52 4.77
CA TYR A 26 -6.73 3.93 5.84
C TYR A 26 -7.14 2.49 5.51
N SER A 27 -7.60 1.76 6.54
CA SER A 27 -8.05 0.37 6.42
C SER A 27 -9.52 0.24 6.84
N PRO A 28 -10.48 0.26 5.90
CA PRO A 28 -11.89 0.02 6.21
C PRO A 28 -12.15 -1.43 6.60
N PHE A 29 -13.14 -1.64 7.47
CA PHE A 29 -13.76 -2.95 7.62
C PHE A 29 -14.61 -3.27 6.38
N GLY A 30 -14.37 -4.42 5.76
CA GLY A 30 -15.11 -4.85 4.58
C GLY A 30 -14.58 -6.17 4.01
N SER A 31 -15.25 -6.67 2.98
CA SER A 31 -14.80 -7.87 2.27
C SER A 31 -13.48 -7.63 1.55
N GLY A 32 -12.72 -8.70 1.31
CA GLY A 32 -11.44 -8.63 0.60
C GLY A 32 -11.58 -7.91 -0.75
N CYS A 33 -12.57 -8.32 -1.56
CA CYS A 33 -12.87 -7.68 -2.85
C CYS A 33 -13.34 -6.22 -2.71
N GLY A 34 -14.08 -5.89 -1.66
CA GLY A 34 -14.51 -4.53 -1.38
C GLY A 34 -13.33 -3.59 -1.18
N THR A 35 -12.34 -4.02 -0.39
CA THR A 35 -11.11 -3.23 -0.14
C THR A 35 -10.22 -3.05 -1.38
N ILE A 36 -10.32 -3.94 -2.38
CA ILE A 36 -9.58 -3.85 -3.63
C ILE A 36 -10.29 -2.98 -4.67
N LEU A 37 -11.62 -3.03 -4.74
CA LEU A 37 -12.41 -2.41 -5.82
C LEU A 37 -13.34 -1.32 -5.31
N THR A 38 -14.28 -1.67 -4.45
CA THR A 38 -15.39 -0.78 -4.06
C THR A 38 -14.92 0.47 -3.32
N TYR A 39 -14.04 0.33 -2.31
CA TYR A 39 -13.55 1.49 -1.56
C TYR A 39 -12.66 2.41 -2.41
N PRO A 40 -11.65 1.91 -3.15
CA PRO A 40 -10.86 2.77 -4.04
C PRO A 40 -11.70 3.49 -5.10
N LEU A 41 -12.70 2.85 -5.69
CA LEU A 41 -13.60 3.50 -6.64
C LEU A 41 -14.43 4.62 -5.98
N LYS A 42 -14.88 4.44 -4.73
CA LYS A 42 -15.55 5.51 -3.98
C LYS A 42 -14.61 6.66 -3.65
N GLU A 43 -13.36 6.38 -3.31
CA GLU A 43 -12.34 7.42 -3.06
C GLU A 43 -12.04 8.24 -4.32
N ALA A 44 -12.11 7.63 -5.51
CA ALA A 44 -11.79 8.32 -6.77
C ALA A 44 -12.68 9.54 -7.08
N GLY A 45 -13.88 9.63 -6.47
CA GLY A 45 -14.77 10.79 -6.60
C GLY A 45 -14.59 11.87 -5.54
N LYS A 46 -13.67 11.71 -4.58
CA LYS A 46 -13.42 12.68 -3.52
C LYS A 46 -12.36 13.69 -3.92
N GLU A 47 -12.47 14.90 -3.38
CA GLU A 47 -11.44 15.94 -3.53
C GLU A 47 -10.11 15.51 -2.90
N GLN A 48 -10.17 14.83 -1.75
CA GLN A 48 -9.02 14.32 -1.02
C GLN A 48 -9.10 12.80 -0.90
N PRO A 49 -8.77 12.06 -1.98
CA PRO A 49 -8.85 10.61 -1.99
C PRO A 49 -7.85 9.96 -1.04
N HIS A 50 -8.20 8.79 -0.54
CA HIS A 50 -7.30 7.93 0.22
C HIS A 50 -6.90 6.68 -0.57
N ALA A 51 -5.75 6.12 -0.22
CA ALA A 51 -5.45 4.73 -0.52
C ALA A 51 -6.02 3.80 0.58
N ILE A 52 -6.38 2.59 0.16
CA ILE A 52 -7.06 1.59 0.95
C ILE A 52 -6.09 0.44 1.23
N LEU A 53 -5.68 0.31 2.48
CA LEU A 53 -5.00 -0.89 2.98
C LEU A 53 -6.07 -1.95 3.27
N GLY A 54 -5.91 -3.15 2.75
CA GLY A 54 -6.97 -4.15 2.72
C GLY A 54 -6.47 -5.58 2.76
N MET A 55 -7.37 -6.51 2.40
CA MET A 55 -7.17 -7.96 2.55
C MET A 55 -7.12 -8.44 4.01
N PHE A 56 -7.87 -7.79 4.91
CA PHE A 56 -8.05 -8.22 6.31
C PHE A 56 -9.32 -9.04 6.56
N ASP A 57 -10.13 -9.27 5.53
CA ASP A 57 -11.31 -10.13 5.58
C ASP A 57 -10.92 -11.58 5.90
N VAL A 58 -11.30 -12.05 7.09
CA VAL A 58 -10.96 -13.41 7.59
C VAL A 58 -11.52 -14.52 6.69
N SER A 59 -12.59 -14.26 5.94
CA SER A 59 -13.15 -15.23 4.98
C SER A 59 -12.33 -15.30 3.69
N ALA A 60 -11.64 -14.23 3.32
CA ALA A 60 -10.79 -14.16 2.12
C ALA A 60 -9.34 -14.57 2.40
N ARG A 61 -8.82 -14.36 3.62
CA ARG A 61 -7.42 -14.66 3.99
C ARG A 61 -6.93 -16.06 3.60
N PRO A 62 -7.72 -17.16 3.75
CA PRO A 62 -7.28 -18.50 3.35
C PRO A 62 -6.99 -18.66 1.85
N MET A 63 -7.50 -17.74 1.01
CA MET A 63 -7.37 -17.79 -0.45
C MET A 63 -6.13 -17.03 -0.97
N PHE A 64 -5.35 -16.41 -0.08
CA PHE A 64 -4.17 -15.60 -0.40
C PHE A 64 -2.96 -16.06 0.43
N GLU A 65 -1.77 -15.72 -0.04
CA GLU A 65 -0.54 -16.03 0.67
C GLU A 65 -0.51 -15.36 2.05
N LYS A 66 0.07 -16.07 3.03
CA LYS A 66 0.07 -15.68 4.45
C LYS A 66 0.62 -14.28 4.72
N ASP A 67 1.61 -13.86 3.93
CA ASP A 67 2.29 -12.57 4.10
C ASP A 67 1.80 -11.50 3.13
N ILE A 68 0.80 -11.79 2.28
CA ILE A 68 0.31 -10.83 1.28
C ILE A 68 -0.93 -10.10 1.80
N LEU A 69 -0.87 -8.77 1.78
CA LEU A 69 -2.00 -7.86 1.91
C LEU A 69 -2.11 -6.98 0.65
N THR A 70 -3.10 -6.07 0.63
CA THR A 70 -3.33 -5.19 -0.51
C THR A 70 -3.27 -3.73 -0.14
N LEU A 71 -2.70 -2.92 -1.04
CA LEU A 71 -2.91 -1.48 -1.08
C LEU A 71 -3.54 -1.11 -2.42
N ALA A 72 -4.74 -0.58 -2.40
CA ALA A 72 -5.46 -0.14 -3.60
C ALA A 72 -5.76 1.35 -3.52
N MET A 73 -5.66 2.07 -4.63
CA MET A 73 -5.78 3.53 -4.63
C MET A 73 -6.37 4.00 -5.95
N PRO A 74 -7.02 5.18 -5.99
CA PRO A 74 -7.40 5.82 -7.24
C PRO A 74 -6.21 6.06 -8.16
N TYR A 75 -6.45 6.07 -9.48
CA TYR A 75 -5.39 6.29 -10.47
C TYR A 75 -4.69 7.65 -10.29
N SER A 76 -5.43 8.69 -9.92
CA SER A 76 -4.87 10.02 -9.63
C SER A 76 -3.87 10.00 -8.46
N VAL A 77 -4.12 9.19 -7.43
CA VAL A 77 -3.17 9.02 -6.31
C VAL A 77 -1.92 8.30 -6.82
N PHE A 78 -2.07 7.24 -7.61
CA PHE A 78 -0.94 6.51 -8.19
C PHE A 78 -0.02 7.41 -9.03
N LEU A 79 -0.57 8.33 -9.84
CA LEU A 79 0.23 9.29 -10.60
C LEU A 79 1.07 10.19 -9.69
N LYS A 80 0.48 10.71 -8.60
CA LYS A 80 1.21 11.51 -7.61
C LYS A 80 2.34 10.74 -6.95
N LEU A 81 2.16 9.44 -6.67
CA LEU A 81 3.25 8.61 -6.15
C LEU A 81 4.42 8.56 -7.13
N LEU A 82 4.16 8.38 -8.43
CA LEU A 82 5.22 8.30 -9.46
C LEU A 82 6.01 9.61 -9.56
N GLU A 83 5.34 10.74 -9.50
CA GLU A 83 5.96 12.08 -9.51
C GLU A 83 6.85 12.30 -8.28
N ASN A 84 6.55 11.63 -7.17
CA ASN A 84 7.24 11.79 -5.89
C ASN A 84 8.20 10.63 -5.57
N VAL A 85 8.56 9.78 -6.53
CA VAL A 85 9.58 8.74 -6.30
C VAL A 85 10.94 9.39 -6.05
N SER A 86 11.35 10.28 -6.95
CA SER A 86 12.61 11.02 -6.85
C SER A 86 12.56 12.02 -5.68
N GLY A 87 13.64 12.10 -4.91
CA GLY A 87 13.74 13.01 -3.76
C GLY A 87 12.92 12.57 -2.53
N SER A 88 12.33 11.37 -2.55
CA SER A 88 11.62 10.81 -1.39
C SER A 88 12.53 9.99 -0.47
N PHE A 89 11.93 9.42 0.58
CA PHE A 89 12.61 8.50 1.49
C PHE A 89 13.22 7.27 0.77
N LEU A 90 12.82 6.96 -0.47
CA LEU A 90 13.36 5.85 -1.25
C LEU A 90 14.86 5.99 -1.54
N GLU A 91 15.42 7.19 -1.44
CA GLU A 91 16.86 7.44 -1.63
C GLU A 91 17.65 7.36 -0.30
N THR A 92 16.97 7.17 0.83
CA THR A 92 17.57 7.23 2.18
C THR A 92 18.20 5.90 2.60
N GLU A 93 19.15 5.98 3.56
CA GLU A 93 19.75 4.80 4.20
C GLU A 93 18.73 3.90 4.92
N SER A 94 17.66 4.49 5.46
CA SER A 94 16.58 3.73 6.09
C SER A 94 15.87 2.83 5.09
N TRP A 95 15.57 3.32 3.89
CA TRP A 95 14.96 2.50 2.84
C TRP A 95 15.92 1.42 2.32
N LYS A 96 17.22 1.71 2.20
CA LYS A 96 18.22 0.71 1.77
C LYS A 96 18.19 -0.55 2.66
N LYS A 97 18.02 -0.39 3.97
CA LYS A 97 17.88 -1.53 4.92
C LYS A 97 16.61 -2.34 4.68
N VAL A 98 15.49 -1.68 4.34
CA VAL A 98 14.24 -2.37 4.00
C VAL A 98 14.36 -3.08 2.64
N LEU A 99 15.00 -2.45 1.66
CA LEU A 99 15.27 -3.04 0.35
C LEU A 99 16.13 -4.31 0.49
N GLN A 100 17.11 -4.31 1.39
CA GLN A 100 17.89 -5.51 1.71
C GLN A 100 16.99 -6.63 2.25
N ARG A 101 16.08 -6.34 3.19
CA ARG A 101 15.09 -7.33 3.67
C ARG A 101 14.19 -7.88 2.56
N ILE A 102 13.85 -7.07 1.57
CA ILE A 102 13.04 -7.50 0.42
C ILE A 102 13.84 -8.43 -0.51
N GLN A 103 15.14 -8.17 -0.69
CA GLN A 103 16.03 -8.97 -1.54
C GLN A 103 16.46 -10.27 -0.87
N ASP A 104 16.64 -10.24 0.45
CA ASP A 104 16.93 -11.40 1.27
C ASP A 104 15.70 -12.31 1.32
N LYS A 105 15.62 -13.29 0.43
CA LYS A 105 14.55 -14.30 0.49
C LYS A 105 14.56 -14.96 1.87
N PRO A 106 13.42 -15.11 2.55
CA PRO A 106 13.36 -15.90 3.76
C PRO A 106 13.87 -17.31 3.45
N LYS A 107 14.80 -17.81 4.27
CA LYS A 107 15.20 -19.22 4.20
C LYS A 107 13.93 -20.06 4.37
N ALA A 108 13.69 -20.99 3.44
CA ALA A 108 12.62 -21.96 3.58
C ALA A 108 12.84 -22.70 4.92
N HIS A 109 11.88 -22.57 5.83
CA HIS A 109 11.80 -23.37 7.06
C HIS A 109 10.89 -24.56 6.81
#